data_AF-A0A1H6U0S0-F1
#
_entry.id   AF-A0A1H6U0S0-F1
#
_cell.length_a   1.000
_cell.length_b   1.000
_cell.length_c   1.000
_cell.angle_alpha   90.00
_cell.angle_beta   90.00
_cell.angle_gamma   90.00
#
_symmetry.space_group_name_H-M   'P 1'
#
loop_
_entity.id
_entity.type
_entity.pdbx_description
1 polymer ?
#
loop_
_entity_poly.entity_id
_entity_poly.type
_entity_poly.pdbx_seq_one_letter_code
_entity_poly.pdbx_strand_id
1 'polypeptide(L)'
;MDLNAAQQAFEANYQQDPRDGLTVTASTGDGELRVEVRHLDADGETRGFTVVAQPTEGEDKSAEDVGRDVAEVVERELAYGQLPARGEDGEYRRIVV
;
A
#
# COMPACT_ATOMS: atom_id res chain seq x y z
N MET A 1 -12.49 13.81 4.53
CA MET A 1 -11.96 13.47 3.19
C MET A 1 -12.73 12.25 2.64
N ASP A 2 -12.93 12.15 1.33
CA ASP A 2 -13.52 10.95 0.72
C ASP A 2 -12.43 9.89 0.41
N LEU A 3 -12.41 8.82 1.19
CA LEU A 3 -11.41 7.75 1.05
C LEU A 3 -11.66 6.87 -0.19
N ASN A 4 -12.90 6.78 -0.68
CA ASN A 4 -13.16 6.05 -1.93
C ASN A 4 -12.54 6.76 -3.12
N ALA A 5 -12.57 8.10 -3.12
CA ALA A 5 -11.87 8.90 -4.10
C ALA A 5 -10.34 8.73 -3.98
N ALA A 6 -9.81 8.60 -2.76
CA ALA A 6 -8.39 8.32 -2.54
C ALA A 6 -7.98 6.93 -3.04
N GLN A 7 -8.83 5.92 -2.83
CA GLN A 7 -8.62 4.58 -3.38
C GLN A 7 -8.60 4.61 -4.92
N GLN A 8 -9.57 5.26 -5.54
CA GLN A 8 -9.60 5.40 -7.01
C GLN A 8 -8.37 6.14 -7.53
N ALA A 9 -7.93 7.18 -6.82
CA ALA A 9 -6.70 7.90 -7.17
C ALA A 9 -5.46 7.01 -7.02
N PHE A 10 -5.38 6.18 -5.99
CA PHE A 10 -4.33 5.16 -5.88
C PHE A 10 -4.35 4.21 -7.08
N GLU A 11 -5.51 3.61 -7.38
CA GLU A 11 -5.66 2.64 -8.48
C GLU A 11 -5.33 3.25 -9.85
N ALA A 12 -5.60 4.55 -10.04
CA ALA A 12 -5.28 5.27 -11.27
C ALA A 12 -3.80 5.64 -11.41
N ASN A 13 -3.07 5.81 -10.29
CA ASN A 13 -1.66 6.22 -10.28
C ASN A 13 -0.69 5.04 -10.10
N TYR A 14 -1.13 3.94 -9.48
CA TYR A 14 -0.30 2.76 -9.28
C TYR A 14 -0.07 2.00 -10.59
N GLN A 15 1.19 1.86 -10.98
CA GLN A 15 1.57 1.00 -12.08
C GLN A 15 1.85 -0.41 -11.55
N GLN A 16 1.12 -1.40 -12.06
CA GLN A 16 1.30 -2.79 -11.65
C GLN A 16 2.75 -3.23 -11.88
N ASP A 17 3.45 -3.57 -10.80
CA ASP A 17 4.79 -4.14 -10.86
C ASP A 17 4.73 -5.54 -11.55
N PRO A 18 5.65 -5.83 -12.49
CA PRO A 18 5.60 -7.03 -13.33
C PRO A 18 6.05 -8.32 -12.63
N ARG A 19 6.42 -8.28 -11.34
CA ARG A 19 6.83 -9.48 -10.59
C ARG A 19 5.69 -10.49 -10.53
N ASP A 20 5.98 -11.71 -10.97
CA ASP A 20 5.06 -12.84 -10.83
C ASP A 20 4.75 -13.11 -9.35
N GLY A 21 3.50 -13.45 -9.05
CA GLY A 21 3.06 -13.76 -7.69
C GLY A 21 2.90 -12.54 -6.77
N LEU A 22 3.10 -11.32 -7.27
CA LEU A 22 2.80 -10.08 -6.56
C LEU A 22 1.30 -9.73 -6.67
N THR A 23 0.66 -9.46 -5.53
CA THR A 23 -0.67 -8.89 -5.44
C THR A 23 -0.61 -7.57 -4.69
N VAL A 24 -1.31 -6.57 -5.22
CA VAL A 24 -1.50 -5.27 -4.59
C VAL A 24 -3.00 -5.03 -4.48
N THR A 25 -3.49 -4.78 -3.27
CA THR A 25 -4.92 -4.61 -3.00
C THR A 25 -5.14 -3.36 -2.18
N ALA A 26 -5.93 -2.43 -2.71
CA ALA A 26 -6.36 -1.23 -2.00
C ALA A 26 -7.74 -1.46 -1.39
N SER A 27 -7.94 -0.92 -0.19
CA SER A 27 -9.20 -0.98 0.53
C SER A 27 -9.35 0.25 1.42
N THR A 28 -10.60 0.60 1.72
CA THR A 28 -10.94 1.69 2.63
C THR A 28 -11.80 1.16 3.77
N GLY A 29 -11.57 1.66 4.97
CA GLY A 29 -12.27 1.23 6.19
C GLY A 29 -11.69 1.97 7.39
N ASP A 30 -12.43 2.07 8.50
CA ASP A 30 -11.94 2.66 9.76
C ASP A 30 -11.29 4.07 9.65
N GLY A 31 -11.64 4.84 8.62
CA GLY A 31 -11.03 6.16 8.36
C GLY A 31 -9.63 6.11 7.74
N GLU A 32 -9.19 4.95 7.25
CA GLU A 32 -7.91 4.75 6.56
C GLU A 32 -8.10 4.30 5.10
N LEU A 33 -7.14 4.69 4.26
CA LEU A 33 -6.81 4.02 3.01
C LEU A 33 -5.69 3.02 3.30
N ARG A 34 -5.94 1.74 3.04
CA ARG A 34 -5.00 0.65 3.26
C ARG A 34 -4.65 -0.03 1.95
N VAL A 35 -3.35 -0.14 1.67
CA VAL A 35 -2.82 -0.88 0.52
C VAL A 35 -1.96 -2.02 1.01
N GLU A 36 -2.37 -3.24 0.68
CA GLU A 36 -1.66 -4.47 1.00
C GLU A 36 -0.84 -4.94 -0.20
N VAL A 37 0.46 -5.10 0.00
CA VAL A 37 1.38 -5.65 -1.00
C VAL A 37 1.82 -7.02 -0.51
N ARG A 38 1.52 -8.07 -1.27
CA ARG A 38 1.86 -9.47 -0.93
C ARG A 38 2.53 -10.13 -2.11
N HIS A 39 3.58 -10.89 -1.85
CA HIS A 39 4.28 -11.67 -2.85
C HIS A 39 4.47 -13.08 -2.33
N LEU A 40 4.03 -14.06 -3.09
CA LEU A 40 4.35 -15.47 -2.85
C LEU A 40 5.69 -15.76 -3.50
N ASP A 41 6.73 -15.97 -2.69
CA ASP A 41 8.04 -16.35 -3.22
C ASP A 41 8.08 -17.83 -3.66
N ALA A 42 9.19 -18.21 -4.29
CA ALA A 42 9.38 -19.57 -4.82
C ALA A 42 9.46 -20.65 -3.72
N ASP A 43 9.79 -20.26 -2.48
CA ASP A 43 9.84 -21.14 -1.32
C ASP A 43 8.45 -21.32 -0.67
N GLY A 44 7.43 -20.62 -1.19
CA GLY A 44 6.06 -20.67 -0.70
C GLY A 44 5.79 -19.74 0.48
N GLU A 45 6.72 -18.86 0.82
CA GLU A 45 6.54 -17.86 1.87
C GLU A 45 5.86 -16.60 1.31
N THR A 46 4.93 -16.04 2.09
CA THR A 46 4.33 -14.75 1.73
C THR A 46 5.11 -13.62 2.37
N ARG A 47 5.66 -12.75 1.53
CA ARG A 47 6.42 -11.54 1.91
C ARG A 47 5.67 -10.29 1.48
N GLY A 48 5.99 -9.15 2.11
CA GLY A 48 5.39 -7.87 1.72
C GLY A 48 5.15 -6.92 2.89
N PHE A 49 4.40 -5.87 2.60
CA PHE A 49 4.18 -4.76 3.52
C PHE A 49 2.78 -4.17 3.32
N THR A 50 2.33 -3.36 4.27
CA THR A 50 1.07 -2.64 4.21
C THR A 50 1.33 -1.17 4.33
N VAL A 51 0.82 -0.37 3.39
CA VAL A 51 0.82 1.10 3.45
C VAL A 51 -0.54 1.56 3.96
N VAL A 52 -0.54 2.45 4.94
CA VAL A 52 -1.75 3.00 5.54
C VAL A 52 -1.67 4.51 5.54
N ALA A 53 -2.65 5.17 4.93
CA ALA A 53 -2.87 6.60 5.06
C ALA A 53 -4.12 6.83 5.91
N GLN A 54 -4.01 7.68 6.93
CA GLN A 54 -5.13 8.04 7.81
C GLN A 54 -5.28 9.57 7.85
N PRO A 55 -5.78 10.18 6.76
CA PRO A 55 -5.86 11.61 6.63
C PRO A 55 -6.84 12.20 7.66
N THR A 56 -6.40 13.26 8.32
CA THR A 56 -7.20 14.02 9.30
C THR A 56 -7.95 15.16 8.63
N GLU A 57 -9.06 15.62 9.24
CA GLU A 57 -9.88 16.71 8.70
C GLU A 57 -9.15 18.07 8.60
N GLY A 58 -7.98 18.20 9.24
CA GLY A 58 -7.15 19.41 9.21
C GLY A 58 -5.98 19.35 8.22
N GLU A 59 -5.80 18.26 7.48
CA GLU A 59 -4.79 18.18 6.43
C GLU A 59 -5.28 18.89 5.16
N ASP A 60 -4.50 19.86 4.66
CA ASP A 60 -4.65 20.49 3.34
C ASP A 60 -4.25 19.52 2.21
N LYS A 61 -4.76 18.28 2.26
CA LYS A 61 -4.59 17.28 1.21
C LYS A 61 -5.95 16.95 0.62
N SER A 62 -6.00 16.84 -0.71
CA SER A 62 -7.14 16.25 -1.38
C SER A 62 -7.08 14.71 -1.28
N ALA A 63 -8.21 14.05 -1.55
CA ALA A 63 -8.22 12.60 -1.69
C ALA A 63 -7.28 12.12 -2.81
N GLU A 64 -7.17 12.90 -3.89
CA GLU A 64 -6.28 12.61 -5.02
C GLU A 64 -4.80 12.67 -4.61
N ASP A 65 -4.43 13.66 -3.79
CA ASP A 65 -3.07 13.75 -3.24
C ASP A 65 -2.73 12.55 -2.36
N VAL A 66 -3.65 12.14 -1.48
CA VAL A 66 -3.44 10.96 -0.61
C VAL A 66 -3.28 9.69 -1.45
N GLY A 67 -4.13 9.47 -2.46
CA GLY A 67 -4.02 8.31 -3.33
C GLY A 67 -2.70 8.26 -4.10
N ARG A 68 -2.25 9.41 -4.62
CA ARG A 68 -0.95 9.54 -5.29
C ARG A 68 0.21 9.28 -4.35
N ASP A 69 0.22 9.92 -3.17
CA ASP A 69 1.29 9.75 -2.18
C ASP A 69 1.44 8.27 -1.75
N VAL A 70 0.32 7.57 -1.56
CA VAL A 70 0.32 6.13 -1.24
C VAL A 70 0.88 5.31 -2.41
N ALA A 71 0.51 5.63 -3.65
CA ALA A 71 1.05 4.94 -4.84
C ALA A 71 2.57 5.12 -4.94
N GLU A 72 3.08 6.34 -4.78
CA GLU A 72 4.51 6.63 -4.80
C GLU A 72 5.28 5.87 -3.71
N VAL A 73 4.70 5.75 -2.51
CA VAL A 73 5.31 4.94 -1.44
C VAL A 73 5.32 3.46 -1.81
N VAL A 74 4.22 2.92 -2.33
CA VAL A 74 4.17 1.52 -2.77
C VAL A 74 5.22 1.23 -3.84
N GLU A 75 5.32 2.07 -4.86
CA GLU A 75 6.30 1.94 -5.95
C GLU A 75 7.74 2.05 -5.43
N ARG A 76 8.02 3.01 -4.55
CA ARG A 76 9.34 3.16 -3.92
C ARG A 76 9.71 1.93 -3.10
N GLU A 77 8.77 1.40 -2.33
CA GLU A 77 9.04 0.23 -1.49
C GLU A 77 9.20 -1.04 -2.33
N LEU A 78 8.47 -1.17 -3.43
CA LEU A 78 8.66 -2.25 -4.41
C LEU A 78 10.01 -2.14 -5.14
N ALA A 79 10.51 -0.93 -5.39
CA ALA A 79 11.81 -0.72 -6.01
C ALA A 79 12.97 -1.27 -5.15
N TYR A 80 12.79 -1.40 -3.83
CA TYR A 80 13.73 -2.13 -2.99
C TYR A 80 13.63 -3.63 -3.29
N GLY A 81 14.74 -4.22 -3.78
CA GLY A 81 14.74 -5.52 -4.45
C GLY A 81 13.97 -6.64 -3.73
N GLN A 82 14.19 -6.84 -2.42
CA GLN A 82 13.54 -7.91 -1.67
C GLN A 82 12.45 -7.39 -0.74
N LEU A 83 11.25 -7.98 -0.84
CA LEU A 83 10.15 -7.69 0.06
C LEU A 83 10.41 -8.26 1.46
N PRO A 84 10.01 -7.54 2.51
CA PRO A 84 10.26 -7.97 3.89
C PRO A 84 9.45 -9.22 4.23
N ALA A 85 10.05 -10.10 5.02
CA ALA A 85 9.34 -11.19 5.67
C ALA A 85 8.40 -10.65 6.76
N ARG A 86 7.49 -11.50 7.24
CA ARG A 86 6.68 -11.19 8.42
C ARG A 86 7.57 -11.05 9.66
N GLY A 87 7.13 -10.22 10.61
CA GLY A 87 7.75 -10.07 11.92
C GLY A 87 7.62 -11.33 12.78
N GLU A 88 8.25 -11.30 13.97
CA GLU A 88 8.19 -12.39 14.95
C GLU A 88 6.77 -12.64 15.49
N ASP A 89 5.90 -11.63 15.41
CA ASP A 89 4.47 -11.65 15.70
C ASP A 89 3.61 -12.21 14.56
N GLY A 90 4.22 -12.47 13.39
CA GLY A 90 3.52 -12.88 12.18
C GLY A 90 2.88 -11.73 11.41
N GLU A 91 3.14 -10.47 11.78
CA GLU A 91 2.59 -9.31 11.09
C GLU A 91 3.46 -8.87 9.90
N TYR A 92 2.84 -8.25 8.90
CA TYR A 92 3.59 -7.61 7.82
C TYR A 92 4.07 -6.23 8.26
N ARG A 93 5.21 -5.80 7.72
CA ARG A 93 5.72 -4.44 7.93
C ARG A 93 4.64 -3.42 7.57
N ARG A 94 4.29 -2.54 8.52
CA ARG A 94 3.34 -1.44 8.32
C ARG A 94 4.08 -0.13 8.08
N ILE A 95 3.65 0.62 7.08
CA ILE A 95 4.16 1.94 6.70
C ILE A 95 3.00 2.91 6.82
N VAL A 96 3.15 3.96 7.62
CA VAL A 96 2.12 5.00 7.80
C VAL A 96 2.56 6.25 7.07
N VAL A 97 1.63 6.84 6.30
CA VAL A 97 1.82 8.07 5.50
C VAL A 97 0.87 9.17 5.91
#